data_AF-A0A967VWG6-F1
#
_entry.id   AF-A0A967VWG6-F1
#
_cell.length_a   1.000
_cell.length_b   1.000
_cell.length_c   1.000
_cell.angle_alpha   90.00
_cell.angle_beta   90.00
_cell.angle_gamma   90.00
#
_symmetry.space_group_name_H-M   'P 1'
#
loop_
_entity.id
_entity.type
_entity.pdbx_description
1 polymer ?
#
loop_
_entity_poly.entity_id
_entity_poly.type
_entity_poly.pdbx_seq_one_letter_code
_entity_poly.pdbx_strand_id
1 'polypeptide(L)'
;IIPLGTANDLADILQIPRNLEGACQKIADGKTHIIDVGQVNNHFFGNNSAVGLEPVVTVEAEKIKRISGSLRYIVAALQAVAKKPVWHAHLVWDHGSYKGPISLVSIGNSPRTGGAFWMTPKALLDDGKLDIVFAPSLSRFSLLRLLPMTFSGKHVHHRAVTSLQVTTLQITMDPTPLQADGEILDHQATQIQYTIFPQKLRVIV
;
A
#
# COMPACT_ATOMS: atom_id res chain seq x y z
N ILE A 1 -15.97 -7.23 8.99
CA ILE A 1 -15.27 -5.98 9.37
C ILE A 1 -16.33 -4.96 9.76
N ILE A 2 -16.15 -4.17 10.83
CA ILE A 2 -17.00 -3.01 11.11
C ILE A 2 -16.17 -1.74 10.78
N PRO A 3 -16.46 -1.03 9.69
CA PRO A 3 -15.60 0.03 9.14
C PRO A 3 -15.77 1.37 9.87
N LEU A 4 -15.30 1.45 11.12
CA LEU A 4 -15.34 2.69 11.93
C LEU A 4 -14.13 3.60 11.69
N GLY A 5 -13.18 3.17 10.86
CA GLY A 5 -12.00 3.95 10.50
C GLY A 5 -12.29 5.05 9.49
N THR A 6 -11.24 5.78 9.12
CA THR A 6 -11.34 6.88 8.14
C THR A 6 -11.20 6.39 6.70
N ALA A 7 -10.25 5.50 6.43
CA ALA A 7 -9.96 4.99 5.09
C ALA A 7 -10.86 3.79 4.74
N ASN A 8 -10.86 2.77 5.59
CA ASN A 8 -11.63 1.52 5.44
C ASN A 8 -11.39 0.81 4.10
N ASP A 9 -10.16 0.87 3.55
CA ASP A 9 -9.85 0.37 2.21
C ASP A 9 -10.25 -1.09 2.01
N LEU A 10 -9.86 -1.99 2.92
CA LEU A 10 -10.22 -3.41 2.82
C LEU A 10 -11.73 -3.65 2.86
N ALA A 11 -12.47 -2.89 3.69
CA ALA A 11 -13.92 -3.00 3.76
C ALA A 11 -14.59 -2.53 2.46
N ASP A 12 -14.10 -1.43 1.87
CA ASP A 12 -14.58 -0.94 0.57
C ASP A 12 -14.33 -1.97 -0.54
N ILE A 13 -13.15 -2.59 -0.58
CA ILE A 13 -12.81 -3.61 -1.60
C ILE A 13 -13.69 -4.85 -1.44
N LEU A 14 -13.97 -5.26 -0.20
CA LEU A 14 -14.88 -6.36 0.11
C LEU A 14 -16.37 -5.98 0.02
N GLN A 15 -16.69 -4.76 -0.44
CA GLN A 15 -18.07 -4.25 -0.57
C GLN A 15 -18.88 -4.28 0.74
N ILE A 16 -18.19 -4.14 1.88
CA ILE A 16 -18.83 -4.05 3.19
C ILE A 16 -19.37 -2.63 3.36
N PRO A 17 -20.68 -2.45 3.66
CA PRO A 17 -21.26 -1.13 3.87
C PRO A 17 -20.54 -0.35 4.98
N ARG A 18 -20.33 0.95 4.76
CA ARG A 18 -19.69 1.84 5.76
C ARG A 18 -20.58 2.16 6.96
N ASN A 19 -21.89 2.01 6.84
CA ASN A 19 -22.82 2.24 7.94
C ASN A 19 -22.91 0.99 8.84
N LEU A 20 -23.09 1.23 10.15
CA LEU A 20 -23.06 0.18 11.16
C LEU A 20 -24.12 -0.90 10.90
N GLU A 21 -25.33 -0.49 10.55
CA GLU A 21 -26.46 -1.39 10.28
C GLU A 21 -26.13 -2.37 9.14
N GLY A 22 -25.65 -1.86 8.00
CA GLY A 22 -25.27 -2.67 6.86
C GLY A 22 -24.08 -3.59 7.14
N ALA A 23 -23.08 -3.14 7.91
CA ALA A 23 -21.97 -3.99 8.34
C ALA A 23 -22.45 -5.12 9.26
N CYS A 24 -23.33 -4.82 10.21
CA CYS A 24 -23.96 -5.83 11.08
C CYS A 24 -24.83 -6.80 10.29
N GLN A 25 -25.53 -6.34 9.26
CA GLN A 25 -26.31 -7.20 8.37
C GLN A 25 -25.42 -8.22 7.65
N LYS A 26 -24.25 -7.82 7.13
CA LYS A 26 -23.28 -8.77 6.54
C LYS A 26 -22.84 -9.85 7.52
N ILE A 27 -22.62 -9.46 8.78
CA ILE A 27 -22.28 -10.41 9.86
C ILE A 27 -23.42 -11.42 10.07
N ALA A 28 -24.66 -10.93 10.15
CA ALA A 28 -25.84 -11.77 10.34
C ALA A 28 -26.07 -12.73 9.16
N ASP A 29 -25.79 -12.30 7.93
CA ASP A 29 -25.92 -13.14 6.72
C ASP A 29 -24.90 -14.29 6.68
N GLY A 30 -23.79 -14.18 7.41
CA GLY A 30 -22.79 -15.25 7.57
C GLY A 30 -22.02 -15.63 6.31
N LYS A 31 -22.15 -14.86 5.22
CA LYS A 31 -21.39 -15.09 3.97
C LYS A 31 -19.93 -14.76 4.18
N THR A 32 -19.06 -15.56 3.58
CA THR A 32 -17.61 -15.39 3.75
C THR A 32 -16.88 -15.42 2.42
N HIS A 33 -15.75 -14.71 2.38
CA HIS A 33 -14.75 -14.75 1.33
C HIS A 33 -13.41 -15.08 1.99
N ILE A 34 -12.69 -16.05 1.45
CA ILE A 34 -11.34 -16.37 1.89
C ILE A 34 -10.37 -15.56 1.03
N ILE A 35 -9.52 -14.78 1.69
CA ILE A 35 -8.54 -13.91 1.06
C ILE A 35 -7.12 -14.35 1.43
N ASP A 36 -6.19 -13.96 0.58
CA ASP A 36 -4.76 -14.06 0.78
C ASP A 36 -4.30 -13.01 1.81
N VAL A 37 -3.15 -13.28 2.42
CA VAL A 37 -2.53 -12.38 3.39
C VAL A 37 -1.06 -12.20 3.03
N GLY A 38 -0.62 -10.95 2.95
CA GLY A 38 0.79 -10.63 2.78
C GLY A 38 1.52 -10.72 4.12
N GLN A 39 2.77 -11.16 4.10
CA GLN A 39 3.67 -11.04 5.23
C GLN A 39 4.84 -10.16 4.84
N VAL A 40 5.21 -9.24 5.73
CA VAL A 40 6.43 -8.44 5.66
C VAL A 40 7.29 -8.73 6.88
N ASN A 41 8.50 -9.24 6.67
CA ASN A 41 9.35 -9.79 7.72
C ASN A 41 8.54 -10.78 8.58
N ASN A 42 8.22 -10.42 9.83
CA ASN A 42 7.43 -11.24 10.75
C ASN A 42 6.01 -10.69 11.00
N HIS A 43 5.55 -9.69 10.23
CA HIS A 43 4.26 -9.02 10.40
C HIS A 43 3.31 -9.33 9.24
N PHE A 44 2.07 -9.69 9.53
CA PHE A 44 1.05 -9.95 8.51
C PHE A 44 0.24 -8.69 8.20
N PHE A 45 -0.14 -8.50 6.95
CA PHE A 45 -0.97 -7.38 6.50
C PHE A 45 -2.04 -7.87 5.51
N GLY A 46 -3.21 -7.24 5.58
CA GLY A 46 -4.37 -7.59 4.75
C GLY A 46 -4.59 -6.64 3.57
N ASN A 47 -4.11 -5.40 3.65
CA ASN A 47 -4.36 -4.37 2.64
C ASN A 47 -3.09 -4.03 1.84
N ASN A 48 -2.10 -3.41 2.49
CA ASN A 48 -0.89 -2.94 1.82
C ASN A 48 0.29 -2.86 2.80
N SER A 49 1.51 -3.02 2.28
CA SER A 49 2.74 -2.58 2.92
C SER A 49 3.57 -1.73 1.97
N ALA A 50 4.42 -0.84 2.49
CA ALA A 50 5.24 0.03 1.64
C ALA A 50 6.56 0.44 2.28
N VAL A 51 7.52 0.81 1.42
CA VAL A 51 8.79 1.45 1.79
C VAL A 51 9.06 2.69 0.93
N GLY A 52 9.93 3.57 1.40
CA GLY A 52 10.28 4.82 0.73
C GLY A 52 9.25 5.93 1.00
N LEU A 53 8.78 6.60 -0.06
CA LEU A 53 7.95 7.80 0.09
C LEU A 53 6.60 7.55 0.77
N GLU A 54 5.97 6.39 0.55
CA GLU A 54 4.61 6.13 1.06
C GLU A 54 4.54 6.09 2.61
N PRO A 55 5.41 5.37 3.34
CA PRO A 55 5.46 5.49 4.80
C PRO A 55 5.79 6.90 5.32
N VAL A 56 6.54 7.70 4.54
CA VAL A 56 6.75 9.12 4.89
C VAL A 56 5.42 9.87 4.86
N VAL A 57 4.51 9.56 3.93
CA VAL A 57 3.15 10.10 3.92
C VAL A 57 2.39 9.71 5.18
N THR A 58 2.49 8.44 5.63
CA THR A 58 1.87 7.98 6.88
C THR A 58 2.36 8.79 8.08
N VAL A 59 3.69 8.96 8.22
CA VAL A 59 4.29 9.76 9.29
C VAL A 59 3.88 11.24 9.24
N GLU A 60 3.76 11.84 8.05
CA GLU A 60 3.29 13.22 7.94
C GLU A 60 1.79 13.35 8.22
N ALA A 61 0.98 12.35 7.85
CA ALA A 61 -0.45 12.33 8.10
C ALA A 61 -0.78 12.28 9.59
N GLU A 62 0.00 11.54 10.39
CA GLU A 62 -0.14 11.50 11.86
C GLU A 62 0.07 12.86 12.53
N LYS A 63 0.90 13.72 11.93
CA LYS A 63 1.16 15.08 12.44
C LYS A 63 -0.01 16.04 12.15
N ILE A 64 -0.89 15.70 11.21
CA ILE A 64 -2.01 16.54 10.78
C ILE A 64 -3.25 16.23 11.63
N LYS A 65 -3.54 17.12 12.58
CA LYS A 65 -4.69 16.98 13.51
C LYS A 65 -5.98 17.68 13.07
N ARG A 66 -5.88 18.68 12.18
CA ARG A 66 -7.01 19.56 11.80
C ARG A 66 -7.78 19.11 10.56
N ILE A 67 -7.24 18.14 9.83
CA ILE A 67 -7.82 17.62 8.59
C ILE A 67 -8.04 16.13 8.82
N SER A 68 -9.23 15.65 8.49
CA SER A 68 -9.60 14.23 8.55
C SER A 68 -9.82 13.69 7.14
N GLY A 69 -10.11 12.39 7.04
CA GLY A 69 -10.43 11.79 5.75
C GLY A 69 -9.23 11.62 4.83
N SER A 70 -9.53 11.32 3.58
CA SER A 70 -8.55 11.21 2.50
C SER A 70 -7.78 12.52 2.27
N LEU A 71 -8.39 13.68 2.56
CA LEU A 71 -7.73 14.99 2.41
C LEU A 71 -6.48 15.11 3.30
N ARG A 72 -6.50 14.50 4.49
CA ARG A 72 -5.32 14.42 5.37
C ARG A 72 -4.14 13.78 4.66
N TYR A 73 -4.37 12.64 4.00
CA TYR A 73 -3.33 11.90 3.29
C TYR A 73 -2.87 12.64 2.02
N ILE A 74 -3.76 13.38 1.35
CA ILE A 74 -3.36 14.22 0.21
C ILE A 74 -2.40 15.32 0.65
N VAL A 75 -2.69 16.03 1.74
CA VAL A 75 -1.80 17.07 2.27
C VAL A 75 -0.46 16.47 2.73
N ALA A 76 -0.50 15.33 3.42
CA ALA A 76 0.70 14.61 3.82
C ALA A 76 1.54 14.16 2.60
N ALA A 77 0.91 13.71 1.52
CA ALA A 77 1.60 13.31 0.30
C ALA A 77 2.34 14.49 -0.35
N LEU A 78 1.70 15.66 -0.41
CA LEU A 78 2.35 16.88 -0.89
C LEU A 78 3.57 17.26 -0.02
N GLN A 79 3.46 17.16 1.30
CA GLN A 79 4.56 17.41 2.23
C GLN A 79 5.71 16.41 2.06
N ALA A 80 5.40 15.13 1.92
CA ALA A 80 6.39 14.07 1.68
C ALA A 80 7.14 14.29 0.36
N VAL A 81 6.42 14.61 -0.73
CA VAL A 81 7.02 14.90 -2.04
C VAL A 81 7.95 16.11 -1.97
N ALA A 82 7.61 17.13 -1.17
CA ALA A 82 8.48 18.29 -0.97
C ALA A 82 9.83 17.91 -0.33
N LYS A 83 9.82 17.00 0.65
CA LYS A 83 11.05 16.50 1.31
C LYS A 83 11.96 15.73 0.36
N LYS A 84 11.39 15.03 -0.64
CA LYS A 84 12.10 14.29 -1.69
C LYS A 84 13.27 13.41 -1.15
N PRO A 85 13.01 12.53 -0.17
CA PRO A 85 14.02 11.54 0.20
C PRO A 85 14.38 10.66 -1.01
N VAL A 86 15.64 10.25 -1.07
CA VAL A 86 16.18 9.38 -2.12
C VAL A 86 16.83 8.20 -1.44
N TRP A 87 16.50 7.00 -1.91
CA TRP A 87 17.10 5.76 -1.44
C TRP A 87 17.72 5.02 -2.61
N HIS A 88 18.77 4.26 -2.36
CA HIS A 88 19.24 3.20 -3.26
C HIS A 88 18.71 1.88 -2.76
N ALA A 89 18.14 1.10 -3.67
CA ALA A 89 17.53 -0.17 -3.35
C ALA A 89 17.94 -1.27 -4.34
N HIS A 90 17.95 -2.49 -3.83
CA HIS A 90 18.03 -3.73 -4.58
C HIS A 90 16.79 -4.54 -4.27
N LEU A 91 15.91 -4.68 -5.26
CA LEU A 91 14.69 -5.47 -5.22
C LEU A 91 14.96 -6.77 -5.97
N VAL A 92 14.59 -7.90 -5.39
CA VAL A 92 14.69 -9.23 -6.01
C VAL A 92 13.36 -9.94 -5.82
N TRP A 93 12.76 -10.43 -6.90
CA TRP A 93 11.51 -11.18 -6.89
C TRP A 93 11.64 -12.43 -7.75
N ASP A 94 10.55 -13.20 -7.90
CA ASP A 94 10.54 -14.56 -8.42
C ASP A 94 11.40 -14.77 -9.68
N HIS A 95 11.35 -13.83 -10.62
CA HIS A 95 11.98 -13.95 -11.94
C HIS A 95 12.71 -12.66 -12.37
N GLY A 96 13.10 -11.80 -11.42
CA GLY A 96 13.73 -10.54 -11.78
C GLY A 96 14.32 -9.77 -10.61
N SER A 97 15.00 -8.68 -10.96
CA SER A 97 15.59 -7.78 -9.98
C SER A 97 15.65 -6.36 -10.52
N TYR A 98 15.70 -5.40 -9.60
CA TYR A 98 15.98 -4.00 -9.87
C TYR A 98 17.04 -3.52 -8.89
N LYS A 99 18.08 -2.84 -9.39
CA LYS A 99 19.10 -2.20 -8.54
C LYS A 99 19.27 -0.76 -8.98
N GLY A 100 19.05 0.18 -8.07
CA GLY A 100 19.22 1.59 -8.38
C GLY A 100 18.50 2.52 -7.42
N PRO A 101 18.51 3.83 -7.73
CA PRO A 101 17.84 4.82 -6.92
C PRO A 101 16.32 4.67 -7.05
N ILE A 102 15.59 4.80 -5.95
CA ILE A 102 14.14 4.56 -5.87
C ILE A 102 13.45 5.68 -5.08
N SER A 103 12.24 6.05 -5.48
CA SER A 103 11.42 7.00 -4.72
C SER A 103 10.42 6.29 -3.82
N LEU A 104 9.81 5.20 -4.27
CA LEU A 104 8.82 4.45 -3.49
C LEU A 104 8.71 3.01 -3.99
N VAL A 105 8.27 2.13 -3.09
CA VAL A 105 7.80 0.79 -3.39
C VAL A 105 6.52 0.55 -2.61
N SER A 106 5.43 0.29 -3.32
CA SER A 106 4.13 -0.06 -2.76
C SER A 106 3.86 -1.55 -3.03
N ILE A 107 3.41 -2.27 -2.02
CA ILE A 107 3.15 -3.71 -2.03
C ILE A 107 1.70 -3.91 -1.63
N GLY A 108 0.85 -4.25 -2.58
CA GLY A 108 -0.58 -4.36 -2.40
C GLY A 108 -1.05 -5.81 -2.37
N ASN A 109 -1.82 -6.15 -1.34
CA ASN A 109 -2.76 -7.28 -1.38
C ASN A 109 -4.13 -6.79 -1.89
N SER A 110 -4.44 -5.50 -1.72
CA SER A 110 -5.64 -4.86 -2.26
C SER A 110 -5.29 -3.71 -3.22
N PRO A 111 -6.26 -3.24 -4.04
CA PRO A 111 -6.03 -2.13 -4.95
C PRO A 111 -5.81 -0.75 -4.32
N ARG A 112 -6.29 -0.53 -3.09
CA ARG A 112 -6.47 0.80 -2.51
C ARG A 112 -5.70 1.01 -1.22
N THR A 113 -5.29 2.25 -1.02
CA THR A 113 -4.53 2.70 0.14
C THR A 113 -4.95 4.12 0.53
N GLY A 114 -5.00 4.37 1.84
CA GLY A 114 -5.25 5.69 2.41
C GLY A 114 -6.63 6.26 2.04
N GLY A 115 -7.59 5.41 1.67
CA GLY A 115 -8.96 5.80 1.33
C GLY A 115 -9.14 6.43 -0.06
N ALA A 116 -8.08 6.68 -0.82
CA ALA A 116 -8.19 7.37 -2.11
C ALA A 116 -7.18 6.94 -3.18
N PHE A 117 -6.04 6.37 -2.78
CA PHE A 117 -4.96 6.06 -3.70
C PHE A 117 -5.10 4.63 -4.21
N TRP A 118 -5.30 4.46 -5.51
CA TRP A 118 -5.25 3.17 -6.16
C TRP A 118 -3.80 2.82 -6.43
N MET A 119 -2.99 2.57 -5.40
CA MET A 119 -1.54 2.39 -5.54
C MET A 119 -1.18 1.16 -6.38
N THR A 120 -1.96 0.09 -6.23
CA THR A 120 -1.77 -1.24 -6.81
C THR A 120 -3.06 -1.69 -7.53
N PRO A 121 -3.54 -0.95 -8.54
CA PRO A 121 -4.90 -1.05 -9.08
C PRO A 121 -5.28 -2.43 -9.68
N LYS A 122 -4.30 -3.31 -9.87
CA LYS A 122 -4.48 -4.67 -10.40
C LYS A 122 -4.50 -5.76 -9.31
N ALA A 123 -4.23 -5.40 -8.06
CA ALA A 123 -4.22 -6.33 -6.95
C ALA A 123 -5.57 -7.03 -6.78
N LEU A 124 -5.52 -8.34 -6.56
CA LEU A 124 -6.67 -9.17 -6.25
C LEU A 124 -6.45 -9.80 -4.89
N LEU A 125 -7.51 -9.92 -4.10
CA LEU A 125 -7.41 -10.42 -2.72
C LEU A 125 -7.22 -11.93 -2.64
N ASP A 126 -7.32 -12.68 -3.74
CA ASP A 126 -7.43 -14.13 -3.75
C ASP A 126 -6.74 -14.81 -4.95
N ASP A 127 -5.80 -14.13 -5.63
CA ASP A 127 -5.07 -14.65 -6.80
C ASP A 127 -3.72 -15.31 -6.48
N GLY A 128 -3.36 -15.36 -5.20
CA GLY A 128 -2.12 -15.93 -4.67
C GLY A 128 -0.90 -15.07 -4.92
N LYS A 129 -1.04 -13.75 -5.14
CA LYS A 129 0.08 -12.85 -5.45
C LYS A 129 0.02 -11.52 -4.68
N LEU A 130 1.17 -10.86 -4.63
CA LEU A 130 1.30 -9.45 -4.25
C LEU A 130 1.54 -8.59 -5.49
N ASP A 131 0.86 -7.46 -5.57
CA ASP A 131 1.09 -6.46 -6.61
C ASP A 131 2.13 -5.45 -6.14
N ILE A 132 3.23 -5.33 -6.88
CA ILE A 132 4.31 -4.40 -6.59
C ILE A 132 4.22 -3.23 -7.57
N VAL A 133 4.20 -2.01 -7.04
CA VAL A 133 4.34 -0.78 -7.83
C VAL A 133 5.51 0.03 -7.29
N PHE A 134 6.50 0.29 -8.15
CA PHE A 134 7.66 1.10 -7.77
C PHE A 134 8.05 2.09 -8.87
N ALA A 135 8.75 3.14 -8.46
CA ALA A 135 9.31 4.14 -9.36
C ALA A 135 10.76 4.44 -8.97
N PRO A 136 11.67 4.62 -9.96
CA PRO A 136 13.03 5.03 -9.70
C PRO A 136 13.05 6.41 -9.04
N SER A 137 14.22 6.92 -8.66
CA SER A 137 14.28 8.29 -8.11
C SER A 137 13.78 9.32 -9.12
N LEU A 138 12.68 9.98 -8.77
CA LEU A 138 12.02 10.97 -9.60
C LEU A 138 12.23 12.39 -9.06
N SER A 139 12.13 13.38 -9.96
CA SER A 139 12.07 14.78 -9.55
C SER A 139 10.77 15.09 -8.82
N ARG A 140 10.78 16.12 -7.95
CA ARG A 140 9.56 16.59 -7.25
C ARG A 140 8.43 16.86 -8.23
N PHE A 141 8.73 17.49 -9.35
CA PHE A 141 7.77 17.79 -10.39
C PHE A 141 7.17 16.53 -11.04
N SER A 142 7.98 15.49 -11.25
CA SER A 142 7.50 14.22 -11.77
C SER A 142 6.59 13.51 -10.77
N LEU A 143 6.95 13.52 -9.47
CA LEU A 143 6.11 12.98 -8.41
C LEU A 143 4.78 13.73 -8.28
N LEU A 144 4.80 15.07 -8.33
CA LEU A 144 3.59 15.90 -8.30
C LEU A 144 2.68 15.65 -9.50
N ARG A 145 3.24 15.34 -10.67
CA ARG A 145 2.47 14.94 -11.87
C ARG A 145 1.87 13.54 -11.75
N LEU A 146 2.57 12.62 -11.09
CA LEU A 146 2.09 11.25 -10.87
C LEU A 146 1.00 11.18 -9.80
N LEU A 147 1.09 12.00 -8.75
CA LEU A 147 0.16 12.01 -7.62
C LEU A 147 -1.32 11.99 -8.06
N PRO A 148 -1.84 12.89 -8.91
CA PRO A 148 -3.24 12.86 -9.31
C PRO A 148 -3.63 11.59 -10.09
N MET A 149 -2.68 10.95 -10.80
CA MET A 149 -2.95 9.73 -11.56
C MET A 149 -3.26 8.55 -10.64
N THR A 150 -2.71 8.54 -9.42
CA THR A 150 -2.94 7.49 -8.42
C THR A 150 -4.39 7.41 -7.95
N PHE A 151 -5.17 8.50 -8.01
CA PHE A 151 -6.61 8.48 -7.70
C PHE A 151 -7.45 7.68 -8.69
N SER A 152 -6.90 7.39 -9.87
CA SER A 152 -7.55 6.57 -10.91
C SER A 152 -6.76 5.30 -11.22
N GLY A 153 -5.66 5.04 -10.52
CA GLY A 153 -4.73 3.95 -10.80
C GLY A 153 -3.92 4.11 -12.10
N LYS A 154 -4.10 5.20 -12.86
CA LYS A 154 -3.45 5.37 -14.17
C LYS A 154 -1.93 5.59 -14.10
N HIS A 155 -1.37 5.86 -12.93
CA HIS A 155 0.07 6.03 -12.72
C HIS A 155 0.85 4.77 -13.13
N VAL A 156 0.27 3.57 -13.06
CA VAL A 156 0.92 2.32 -13.50
C VAL A 156 1.21 2.27 -15.01
N HIS A 157 0.60 3.14 -15.80
CA HIS A 157 0.87 3.27 -17.24
C HIS A 157 1.97 4.29 -17.56
N HIS A 158 2.45 5.04 -16.56
CA HIS A 158 3.51 6.00 -16.77
C HIS A 158 4.84 5.28 -17.00
N ARG A 159 5.61 5.68 -18.02
CA ARG A 159 6.87 5.02 -18.44
C ARG A 159 7.92 4.81 -17.35
N ALA A 160 7.89 5.62 -16.28
CA ALA A 160 8.83 5.53 -15.17
C ALA A 160 8.34 4.60 -14.05
N VAL A 161 7.08 4.17 -14.08
CA VAL A 161 6.49 3.31 -13.06
C VAL A 161 6.56 1.87 -13.55
N THR A 162 7.05 0.99 -12.68
CA THR A 162 7.00 -0.45 -12.90
C THR A 162 5.89 -1.03 -12.04
N SER A 163 5.07 -1.91 -12.64
CA SER A 163 4.00 -2.64 -11.97
C SER A 163 4.11 -4.11 -12.36
N LEU A 164 4.16 -5.00 -11.37
CA LEU A 164 4.32 -6.44 -11.57
C LEU A 164 3.69 -7.22 -10.40
N GLN A 165 3.38 -8.49 -10.63
CA GLN A 165 2.88 -9.39 -9.59
C GLN A 165 3.98 -10.37 -9.17
N VAL A 166 4.05 -10.70 -7.88
CA VAL A 166 5.08 -11.58 -7.30
C VAL A 166 4.49 -12.50 -6.25
N THR A 167 5.17 -13.60 -5.97
CA THR A 167 4.89 -14.42 -4.76
C THR A 167 5.83 -14.08 -3.62
N THR A 168 7.04 -13.64 -3.95
CA THR A 168 8.06 -13.21 -2.98
C THR A 168 8.77 -11.95 -3.46
N LEU A 169 9.17 -11.10 -2.52
CA LEU A 169 10.00 -9.92 -2.81
C LEU A 169 10.98 -9.69 -1.67
N GLN A 170 12.26 -9.57 -1.99
CA GLN A 170 13.31 -9.15 -1.08
C GLN A 170 13.75 -7.73 -1.45
N ILE A 171 13.87 -6.86 -0.46
CA ILE A 171 14.33 -5.49 -0.62
C ILE A 171 15.52 -5.28 0.32
N THR A 172 16.65 -4.88 -0.25
CA THR A 172 17.78 -4.32 0.52
C THR A 172 17.97 -2.87 0.11
N MET A 173 17.96 -1.93 1.04
CA MET A 173 18.06 -0.50 0.72
C MET A 173 18.67 0.36 1.83
N ASP A 174 19.00 1.60 1.48
CA ASP A 174 19.31 2.66 2.46
C ASP A 174 18.20 2.74 3.53
N PRO A 175 18.49 3.13 4.79
CA PRO A 175 17.50 3.17 5.88
C PRO A 175 16.21 3.90 5.48
N THR A 176 15.09 3.19 5.57
CA THR A 176 13.77 3.67 5.19
C THR A 176 12.74 3.39 6.26
N PRO A 177 11.70 4.22 6.40
CA PRO A 177 10.50 3.78 7.07
C PRO A 177 9.85 2.62 6.30
N LEU A 178 9.26 1.70 7.05
CA LEU A 178 8.47 0.55 6.61
C LEU A 178 7.09 0.66 7.28
N GLN A 179 6.04 0.53 6.49
CA GLN A 179 4.66 0.53 7.00
C GLN A 179 3.91 -0.70 6.52
N ALA A 180 2.95 -1.16 7.33
CA ALA A 180 1.95 -2.15 6.94
C ALA A 180 0.58 -1.73 7.47
N ASP A 181 -0.45 -1.83 6.61
CA ASP A 181 -1.85 -1.48 6.90
C ASP A 181 -2.06 -0.10 7.54
N GLY A 182 -1.15 0.85 7.26
CA GLY A 182 -1.18 2.21 7.78
C GLY A 182 -0.43 2.42 9.08
N GLU A 183 0.23 1.40 9.63
CA GLU A 183 1.07 1.48 10.84
C GLU A 183 2.56 1.43 10.47
N ILE A 184 3.38 2.26 11.12
CA ILE A 184 4.83 2.23 10.95
C ILE A 184 5.41 1.09 11.79
N LEU A 185 6.01 0.10 11.12
CA LEU A 185 6.64 -1.05 11.76
C LEU A 185 8.10 -0.77 12.15
N ASP A 186 8.80 0.00 11.31
CA ASP A 186 10.20 0.37 11.50
C ASP A 186 10.45 1.73 10.83
N HIS A 187 11.29 2.57 11.41
CA HIS A 187 11.68 3.85 10.84
C HIS A 187 12.98 3.78 10.01
N GLN A 188 13.76 2.71 10.16
CA GLN A 188 15.10 2.56 9.60
C GLN A 188 15.35 1.14 9.04
N ALA A 189 14.33 0.51 8.48
CA ALA A 189 14.45 -0.78 7.84
C ALA A 189 15.47 -0.73 6.70
N THR A 190 16.31 -1.76 6.59
CA THR A 190 17.32 -1.90 5.53
C THR A 190 17.21 -3.23 4.78
N GLN A 191 16.63 -4.25 5.42
CA GLN A 191 16.33 -5.56 4.86
C GLN A 191 14.86 -5.87 5.09
N ILE A 192 14.12 -6.09 4.01
CA ILE A 192 12.68 -6.34 4.04
C ILE A 192 12.38 -7.54 3.17
N GLN A 193 11.65 -8.52 3.70
CA GLN A 193 11.20 -9.69 2.98
C GLN A 193 9.67 -9.74 2.94
N TYR A 194 9.13 -9.97 1.76
CA TYR A 194 7.70 -10.14 1.52
C TYR A 194 7.40 -11.54 1.04
N THR A 195 6.29 -12.10 1.49
CA THR A 195 5.76 -13.39 1.03
C THR A 195 4.25 -13.36 1.06
N ILE A 196 3.60 -13.86 0.01
CA ILE A 196 2.15 -14.06 -0.02
C ILE A 196 1.78 -15.40 0.62
N PHE A 197 0.70 -15.40 1.41
CA PHE A 197 0.10 -16.62 1.92
C PHE A 197 -1.31 -16.76 1.36
N PRO A 198 -1.50 -17.66 0.37
CA PRO A 198 -2.80 -17.83 -0.26
C PRO A 198 -3.85 -18.37 0.70
N GLN A 199 -5.08 -17.86 0.56
CA GLN A 199 -6.30 -18.40 1.16
C GLN A 199 -6.22 -18.58 2.68
N LYS A 200 -5.67 -17.57 3.39
CA LYS A 200 -5.38 -17.68 4.83
C LYS A 200 -6.41 -17.04 5.73
N LEU A 201 -7.11 -15.99 5.28
CA LEU A 201 -8.02 -15.26 6.13
C LEU A 201 -9.44 -15.37 5.60
N ARG A 202 -10.33 -15.97 6.40
CA ARG A 202 -11.77 -15.97 6.12
C ARG A 202 -12.39 -14.68 6.67
N VAL A 203 -12.98 -13.88 5.80
CA VAL A 203 -13.63 -12.61 6.13
C VAL A 203 -15.12 -12.68 5.83
N ILE A 204 -15.95 -12.09 6.68
CA ILE A 204 -17.40 -11.94 6.43
C ILE A 204 -17.62 -10.79 5.43
N VAL A 205 -18.42 -11.05 4.39
CA VAL A 205 -18.66 -10.13 3.26
C VAL A 205 -20.14 -9.92 2.94
#